data_AF-W9YTD7-F1
#
_entry.id   AF-W9YTD7-F1
#
_cell.length_a   1.000
_cell.length_b   1.000
_cell.length_c   1.000
_cell.angle_alpha   90.00
_cell.angle_beta   90.00
_cell.angle_gamma   90.00
#
_symmetry.space_group_name_H-M   'P 1'
#
loop_
_entity.id
_entity.type
_entity.pdbx_description
1 polymer ?
#
loop_
_entity_poly.entity_id
_entity_poly.type
_entity_poly.pdbx_seq_one_letter_code
_entity_poly.pdbx_strand_id
1 'polypeptide(L)'
;MSSNLDSFWVVTAPSRNWDSMPTINVCDHEVPLPAYWKIVDLLVQGMAKEDIVHKVILHTGPKTLQVVTDVVESVAENQRLVSHRSTISNRSSTTPKKINRISSYHVGKEVRCELQAAECSLEVAQQREKRLLNEALAIAHTKEELKGKEMSPDERRKTTFAIDHKMKQILRQHQEVETEIKSAKRLTAMHKVSRT
;
A
#
# COMPACT_ATOMS: atom_id res chain seq x y z
N MET A 1 -21.75 22.65 4.40
CA MET A 1 -22.38 21.46 5.03
C MET A 1 -22.46 20.38 3.98
N SER A 2 -21.46 19.51 3.90
CA SER A 2 -21.47 18.34 3.02
C SER A 2 -20.88 17.18 3.79
N SER A 3 -21.77 16.35 4.32
CA SER A 3 -21.50 15.17 5.12
C SER A 3 -21.20 13.99 4.20
N ASN A 4 -19.92 13.72 3.94
CA ASN A 4 -19.48 12.41 3.44
C ASN A 4 -19.29 11.49 4.65
N LEU A 5 -20.36 10.80 5.02
CA LEU A 5 -20.38 9.74 6.02
C LEU A 5 -19.67 8.51 5.45
N ASP A 6 -18.36 8.42 5.68
CA ASP A 6 -17.54 7.23 5.48
C ASP A 6 -17.79 6.22 6.62
N SER A 7 -19.07 5.92 6.88
CA SER A 7 -19.55 5.09 7.99
C SER A 7 -19.67 3.64 7.51
N PHE A 8 -18.90 2.75 8.14
CA PHE A 8 -18.86 1.33 7.79
C PHE A 8 -19.99 0.58 8.51
N TRP A 9 -20.85 -0.08 7.75
CA TRP A 9 -21.98 -0.84 8.28
C TRP A 9 -21.52 -2.24 8.68
N VAL A 10 -21.39 -2.50 9.99
CA VAL A 10 -21.27 -3.86 10.52
C VAL A 10 -22.67 -4.43 10.69
N VAL A 11 -23.17 -5.11 9.64
CA VAL A 11 -24.47 -5.81 9.67
C VAL A 11 -24.33 -7.06 10.53
N THR A 12 -24.92 -7.04 11.73
CA THR A 12 -24.99 -8.19 12.62
C THR A 12 -26.23 -9.03 12.30
N ALA A 13 -26.10 -9.90 11.30
CA ALA A 13 -27.08 -10.96 11.08
C ALA A 13 -26.70 -12.20 11.92
N PRO A 14 -27.67 -12.93 12.49
CA PRO A 14 -27.43 -14.20 13.19
C PRO A 14 -26.95 -15.34 12.26
N SER A 15 -26.80 -15.06 10.97
CA SER A 15 -26.19 -15.89 9.94
C SER A 15 -25.02 -15.15 9.29
N ARG A 16 -23.93 -15.87 8.93
CA ARG A 16 -22.76 -15.33 8.21
C ARG A 16 -23.22 -14.64 6.91
N ASN A 17 -23.34 -13.31 6.93
CA ASN A 17 -23.72 -12.52 5.74
C ASN A 17 -22.54 -12.28 4.77
N TRP A 18 -21.46 -13.07 4.88
CA TRP A 18 -20.20 -12.86 4.18
C TRP A 18 -19.78 -14.05 3.32
N ASP A 19 -20.73 -14.84 2.80
CA ASP A 19 -20.46 -16.11 2.09
C ASP A 19 -19.47 -16.00 0.91
N SER A 20 -19.26 -14.81 0.36
CA SER A 20 -18.29 -14.56 -0.72
C SER A 20 -17.06 -13.75 -0.32
N MET A 21 -16.91 -13.37 0.96
CA MET A 21 -15.87 -12.43 1.39
C MET A 21 -14.87 -13.12 2.33
N PRO A 22 -13.55 -13.08 2.02
CA PRO A 22 -12.56 -13.70 2.89
C PRO A 22 -12.58 -13.04 4.27
N THR A 23 -12.61 -13.87 5.31
CA THR A 23 -12.60 -13.49 6.72
C THR A 23 -11.30 -13.93 7.39
N ILE A 24 -10.97 -13.27 8.49
CA ILE A 24 -9.86 -13.61 9.39
C ILE A 24 -10.41 -13.76 10.81
N ASN A 25 -9.90 -14.73 11.55
CA ASN A 25 -10.26 -14.90 12.95
C ASN A 25 -9.34 -14.02 13.83
N VAL A 26 -9.93 -13.13 14.62
CA VAL A 26 -9.26 -12.23 15.56
C VAL A 26 -9.98 -12.33 16.90
N CYS A 27 -9.29 -12.79 17.94
CA CYS A 27 -9.86 -12.96 19.29
C CYS A 27 -11.20 -13.71 19.31
N ASP A 28 -11.28 -14.84 18.61
CA ASP A 28 -12.49 -15.67 18.48
C ASP A 28 -13.67 -14.99 17.75
N HIS A 29 -13.36 -13.92 17.00
CA HIS A 29 -14.32 -13.20 16.17
C HIS A 29 -13.91 -13.26 14.70
N GLU A 30 -14.88 -13.57 13.85
CA GLU A 30 -14.66 -13.53 12.40
C GLU A 30 -14.85 -12.14 11.87
N VAL A 31 -13.75 -11.58 11.36
CA VAL A 31 -13.69 -10.23 10.83
C VAL A 31 -13.47 -10.32 9.32
N PRO A 32 -14.29 -9.66 8.49
CA PRO A 32 -14.02 -9.58 7.05
C PRO A 32 -12.69 -8.87 6.78
N LEU A 33 -11.90 -9.39 5.82
CA LEU A 33 -10.61 -8.80 5.48
C LEU A 33 -10.66 -7.30 5.17
N PRO A 34 -11.66 -6.76 4.44
CA PRO A 34 -11.76 -5.31 4.22
C PRO A 34 -11.87 -4.50 5.52
N ALA A 35 -12.62 -5.02 6.51
CA ALA A 35 -12.76 -4.36 7.80
C ALA A 35 -11.44 -4.40 8.58
N TYR A 36 -10.76 -5.55 8.59
CA TYR A 36 -9.44 -5.70 9.20
C TYR A 36 -8.42 -4.70 8.62
N TRP A 37 -8.31 -4.63 7.30
CA TRP A 37 -7.36 -3.70 6.65
C TRP A 37 -7.71 -2.24 6.87
N LYS A 38 -9.00 -1.89 6.96
CA LYS A 38 -9.42 -0.53 7.29
C LYS A 38 -9.03 -0.16 8.73
N ILE A 39 -9.16 -1.07 9.69
CA ILE A 39 -8.69 -0.85 11.07
C ILE A 39 -7.17 -0.62 11.08
N VAL A 40 -6.41 -1.45 10.36
CA VAL A 40 -4.96 -1.29 10.22
C VAL A 40 -4.61 0.07 9.59
N ASP A 41 -5.29 0.48 8.53
CA ASP A 41 -5.06 1.78 7.86
C ASP A 41 -5.32 2.96 8.82
N LEU A 42 -6.39 2.90 9.62
CA LEU A 42 -6.69 3.93 10.63
C LEU A 42 -5.64 3.97 11.75
N LEU A 43 -5.13 2.82 12.18
CA LEU A 43 -4.02 2.74 13.16
C LEU A 43 -2.72 3.29 12.58
N VAL A 44 -2.42 3.02 11.30
CA VAL A 44 -1.25 3.57 10.59
C VAL A 44 -1.35 5.09 10.43
N GLN A 45 -2.56 5.63 10.27
CA GLN A 45 -2.84 7.07 10.24
C GLN A 45 -2.69 7.76 11.62
N GLY A 46 -2.35 7.01 12.68
CA GLY A 46 -2.15 7.54 14.02
C GLY A 46 -3.44 7.84 14.78
N MET A 47 -4.56 7.29 14.33
CA MET A 47 -5.85 7.45 15.02
C MET A 47 -5.84 6.67 16.33
N ALA A 48 -6.37 7.28 17.40
CA ALA A 48 -6.50 6.63 18.70
C ALA A 48 -7.46 5.44 18.60
N LYS A 49 -7.22 4.39 19.39
CA LYS A 49 -8.03 3.15 19.36
C LYS A 49 -9.50 3.46 19.61
N GLU A 50 -9.75 4.37 20.55
CA GLU A 50 -11.06 4.81 20.99
C GLU A 50 -11.82 5.52 19.86
N ASP A 51 -11.13 6.33 19.06
CA ASP A 51 -11.70 7.01 17.90
C ASP A 51 -12.03 6.03 16.76
N ILE A 52 -11.20 5.00 16.57
CA ILE A 52 -11.46 3.92 15.59
C ILE A 52 -12.72 3.14 16.00
N VAL A 53 -12.83 2.77 17.27
CA VAL A 53 -13.98 2.06 17.83
C VAL A 53 -15.27 2.90 17.64
N HIS A 54 -15.24 4.19 17.95
CA HIS A 54 -16.38 5.10 17.73
C HIS A 54 -16.73 5.26 16.24
N LYS A 55 -15.74 5.28 15.35
CA LYS A 55 -15.95 5.40 13.91
C LYS A 55 -16.54 4.13 13.29
N VAL A 56 -16.23 2.96 13.86
CA VAL A 56 -16.74 1.67 13.42
C VAL A 56 -18.16 1.41 13.98
N ILE A 57 -18.49 1.98 15.14
CA ILE A 57 -19.77 1.77 15.83
C ILE A 57 -20.58 3.06 15.77
N LEU A 58 -21.11 3.42 14.60
CA LEU A 58 -22.03 4.54 14.54
C LEU A 58 -23.43 4.18 15.11
N HIS A 59 -23.83 2.90 15.10
CA HIS A 59 -25.23 2.50 15.40
C HIS A 59 -25.43 1.14 16.11
N THR A 60 -24.44 0.60 16.82
CA THR A 60 -24.49 -0.79 17.32
C THR A 60 -24.46 -0.89 18.85
N GLY A 61 -25.15 -1.90 19.40
CA GLY A 61 -25.34 -2.08 20.85
C GLY A 61 -24.07 -2.45 21.63
N PRO A 62 -24.14 -2.47 22.98
CA PRO A 62 -22.97 -2.59 23.86
C PRO A 62 -22.17 -3.90 23.70
N LYS A 63 -22.79 -4.98 23.22
CA LYS A 63 -22.09 -6.24 22.93
C LYS A 63 -21.16 -6.13 21.72
N THR A 64 -21.56 -5.36 20.70
CA THR A 64 -20.72 -5.10 19.52
C THR A 64 -19.59 -4.15 19.85
N LEU A 65 -19.81 -3.23 20.80
CA LEU A 65 -18.76 -2.35 21.31
C LEU A 65 -17.59 -3.14 21.90
N GLN A 66 -17.87 -4.13 22.74
CA GLN A 66 -16.84 -4.97 23.34
C GLN A 66 -16.07 -5.75 22.27
N VAL A 67 -16.78 -6.42 21.37
CA VAL A 67 -16.18 -7.19 20.26
C VAL A 67 -15.27 -6.34 19.39
N VAL A 68 -15.71 -5.13 19.00
CA VAL A 68 -14.91 -4.23 18.16
C VAL A 68 -13.71 -3.68 18.94
N THR A 69 -13.86 -3.41 20.23
CA THR A 69 -12.75 -2.98 21.08
C THR A 69 -11.68 -4.06 21.17
N ASP A 70 -12.08 -5.30 21.42
CA ASP A 70 -11.18 -6.45 21.52
C ASP A 70 -10.45 -6.71 20.19
N VAL A 71 -11.16 -6.58 19.07
CA VAL A 71 -10.57 -6.69 17.72
C VAL A 71 -9.57 -5.56 17.46
N VAL A 72 -9.94 -4.30 17.73
CA VAL A 72 -9.04 -3.14 17.50
C VAL A 72 -7.80 -3.23 18.39
N GLU A 73 -7.96 -3.67 19.64
CA GLU A 73 -6.84 -3.86 20.57
C GLU A 73 -5.90 -4.97 20.09
N SER A 74 -6.43 -6.11 19.65
CA SER A 74 -5.66 -7.21 19.10
C SER A 74 -4.94 -6.84 17.81
N VAL A 75 -5.58 -6.10 16.91
CA VAL A 75 -4.96 -5.60 15.67
C VAL A 75 -3.83 -4.62 16.00
N ALA A 76 -4.05 -3.71 16.94
CA ALA A 76 -3.02 -2.76 17.38
C ALA A 76 -1.84 -3.47 18.08
N GLU A 77 -2.11 -4.48 18.90
CA GLU A 77 -1.08 -5.29 19.52
C GLU A 77 -0.29 -6.10 18.48
N ASN A 78 -0.97 -6.72 17.52
CA ASN A 78 -0.31 -7.42 16.42
C ASN A 78 0.56 -6.48 15.59
N GLN A 79 0.09 -5.27 15.29
CA GLN A 79 0.87 -4.26 14.60
C GLN A 79 2.10 -3.84 15.40
N ARG A 80 1.95 -3.68 16.72
CA ARG A 80 3.04 -3.42 17.65
C ARG A 80 4.05 -4.58 17.66
N LEU A 81 3.59 -5.82 17.75
CA LEU A 81 4.45 -7.02 17.75
C LEU A 81 5.19 -7.18 16.42
N VAL A 82 4.52 -6.99 15.28
CA VAL A 82 5.17 -7.01 13.95
C VAL A 82 6.22 -5.91 13.84
N SER A 83 5.94 -4.72 14.39
CA SER A 83 6.90 -3.62 14.41
C SER A 83 8.12 -3.92 15.31
N HIS A 84 7.93 -4.53 16.48
CA HIS A 84 9.02 -4.88 17.41
C HIS A 84 9.78 -6.17 17.04
N ARG A 85 9.18 -7.12 16.33
CA ARG A 85 9.84 -8.39 15.97
C ARG A 85 11.00 -8.22 14.99
N SER A 86 11.09 -7.06 14.33
CA SER A 86 12.24 -6.67 13.50
C SER A 86 13.55 -6.49 14.30
N THR A 87 13.51 -6.51 15.63
CA THR A 87 14.68 -6.28 16.49
C THR A 87 15.25 -7.54 17.18
N ILE A 88 14.58 -8.69 17.11
CA ILE A 88 15.02 -9.91 17.84
C ILE A 88 14.99 -11.14 16.93
N SER A 89 16.04 -11.30 16.14
CA SER A 89 16.43 -12.60 15.62
C SER A 89 17.95 -12.70 15.66
N ASN A 90 18.48 -13.27 16.75
CA ASN A 90 19.79 -13.92 16.78
C ASN A 90 19.85 -14.85 18.01
N ARG A 91 19.22 -16.02 17.89
CA ARG A 91 19.54 -17.15 18.76
C ARG A 91 20.67 -17.93 18.08
N SER A 92 21.89 -17.40 18.15
CA SER A 92 23.10 -18.15 17.83
C SER A 92 23.94 -18.26 19.10
N SER A 93 24.13 -19.50 19.54
CA SER A 93 24.98 -19.88 20.64
C SER A 93 26.44 -19.62 20.28
N THR A 94 27.00 -18.47 20.65
CA THR A 94 28.45 -18.31 20.81
C THR A 94 28.79 -17.40 21.98
N THR A 95 29.87 -17.79 22.67
CA THR A 95 30.50 -17.21 23.87
C THR A 95 30.58 -15.68 23.91
N PRO A 96 30.53 -15.05 25.10
CA PRO A 96 30.50 -13.60 25.23
C PRO A 96 31.90 -13.01 24.99
N LYS A 97 32.19 -12.60 23.76
CA LYS A 97 33.25 -11.61 23.52
C LYS A 97 32.65 -10.22 23.70
N LYS A 98 33.23 -9.45 24.64
CA LYS A 98 32.96 -8.02 24.83
C LYS A 98 32.96 -7.30 23.48
N ILE A 99 31.79 -6.83 23.05
CA ILE A 99 31.67 -5.94 21.90
C ILE A 99 31.80 -4.51 22.44
N ASN A 100 32.85 -3.83 21.98
CA ASN A 100 33.08 -2.41 22.19
C ASN A 100 31.84 -1.64 21.73
N ARG A 101 31.40 -0.69 22.57
CA ARG A 101 30.31 0.25 22.28
C ARG A 101 30.50 0.87 20.90
N ILE A 102 29.72 0.41 19.92
CA ILE A 102 29.63 1.05 18.62
C ILE A 102 28.79 2.31 18.82
N SER A 103 29.41 3.44 18.49
CA SER A 103 28.87 4.78 18.54
C SER A 103 27.53 4.88 17.80
N SER A 104 26.48 5.30 18.50
CA SER A 104 25.14 5.59 17.96
C SER A 104 25.12 6.71 16.91
N TYR A 105 26.24 7.41 16.70
CA TYR A 105 26.37 8.51 15.74
C TYR A 105 26.50 8.05 14.28
N HIS A 106 26.91 6.81 14.01
CA HIS A 106 27.07 6.30 12.64
C HIS A 106 25.74 5.79 12.04
N VAL A 107 24.90 5.14 12.84
CA VAL A 107 23.60 4.60 12.38
C VAL A 107 22.66 5.71 11.89
N GLY A 108 22.68 6.89 12.52
CA GLY A 108 21.85 8.03 12.11
C GLY A 108 22.27 8.69 10.78
N LYS A 109 23.54 8.56 10.36
CA LYS A 109 24.02 9.06 9.06
C LYS A 109 23.65 8.11 7.93
N GLU A 110 23.79 6.80 8.13
CA GLU A 110 23.43 5.78 7.13
C GLU A 110 21.93 5.82 6.80
N VAL A 111 21.07 5.90 7.82
CA VAL A 111 19.60 6.01 7.64
C VAL A 111 19.21 7.33 6.94
N ARG A 112 20.00 8.40 7.07
CA ARG A 112 19.78 9.66 6.32
C ARG A 112 20.14 9.50 4.86
N CYS A 113 21.26 8.84 4.55
CA CYS A 113 21.70 8.59 3.18
C CYS A 113 20.75 7.62 2.45
N GLU A 114 20.26 6.58 3.13
CA GLU A 114 19.32 5.61 2.56
C GLU A 114 17.95 6.24 2.25
N LEU A 115 17.43 7.08 3.15
CA LEU A 115 16.17 7.80 2.91
C LEU A 115 16.31 8.78 1.74
N GLN A 116 17.41 9.50 1.66
CA GLN A 116 17.67 10.43 0.56
C GLN A 116 17.82 9.69 -0.78
N ALA A 117 18.47 8.51 -0.78
CA ALA A 117 18.55 7.65 -1.95
C ALA A 117 17.17 7.12 -2.39
N ALA A 118 16.32 6.73 -1.44
CA ALA A 118 14.96 6.28 -1.71
C ALA A 118 14.05 7.42 -2.24
N GLU A 119 14.21 8.64 -1.73
CA GLU A 119 13.49 9.83 -2.22
C GLU A 119 13.95 10.21 -3.64
N CYS A 120 15.26 10.21 -3.91
CA CYS A 120 15.77 10.41 -5.28
C CYS A 120 15.29 9.33 -6.25
N SER A 121 15.27 8.06 -5.82
CA SER A 121 14.75 6.96 -6.65
C SER A 121 13.27 7.14 -6.97
N LEU A 122 12.46 7.58 -6.00
CA LEU A 122 11.05 7.88 -6.21
C LEU A 122 10.85 9.02 -7.23
N GLU A 123 11.61 10.10 -7.12
CA GLU A 123 11.53 11.23 -8.05
C GLU A 123 11.92 10.82 -9.49
N VAL A 124 12.98 10.03 -9.63
CA VAL A 124 13.40 9.49 -10.94
C VAL A 124 12.32 8.58 -11.52
N ALA A 125 11.70 7.72 -10.72
CA ALA A 125 10.62 6.83 -11.16
C ALA A 125 9.38 7.63 -11.61
N GLN A 126 9.01 8.69 -10.88
CA GLN A 126 7.92 9.60 -11.28
C GLN A 126 8.23 10.33 -12.59
N GLN A 127 9.47 10.77 -12.78
CA GLN A 127 9.86 11.41 -14.04
C GLN A 127 9.80 10.43 -15.22
N ARG A 128 10.18 9.17 -15.00
CA ARG A 128 10.04 8.10 -16.00
C ARG A 128 8.58 7.83 -16.33
N GLU A 129 7.71 7.74 -15.33
CA GLU A 129 6.26 7.60 -15.51
C GLU A 129 5.70 8.71 -16.42
N LYS A 130 6.04 9.96 -16.12
CA LYS A 130 5.60 11.11 -16.94
C LYS A 130 6.06 10.99 -18.40
N ARG A 131 7.28 10.50 -18.65
CA ARG A 131 7.79 10.28 -20.02
C ARG A 131 6.99 9.18 -20.73
N LEU A 132 6.71 8.07 -20.05
CA LEU A 132 5.92 6.96 -20.61
C LEU A 132 4.50 7.41 -20.95
N LEU A 133 3.86 8.19 -20.08
CA LEU A 133 2.52 8.75 -20.33
C LEU A 133 2.52 9.69 -21.54
N ASN A 134 3.53 10.54 -21.69
CA ASN A 134 3.67 11.41 -22.86
C ASN A 134 3.89 10.61 -24.15
N GLU A 135 4.69 9.54 -24.10
CA GLU A 135 4.90 8.68 -25.26
C GLU A 135 3.62 7.91 -25.64
N ALA A 136 2.87 7.41 -24.65
CA ALA A 136 1.55 6.81 -24.89
C ALA A 136 0.59 7.79 -25.57
N LEU A 137 0.55 9.04 -25.10
CA LEU A 137 -0.26 10.11 -25.69
C LEU A 137 0.14 10.38 -27.15
N ALA A 138 1.44 10.45 -27.45
CA ALA A 138 1.93 10.62 -28.80
C ALA A 138 1.52 9.46 -29.73
N ILE A 139 1.63 8.22 -29.26
CA ILE A 139 1.19 7.03 -30.03
C ILE A 139 -0.32 7.02 -30.24
N ALA A 140 -1.10 7.42 -29.23
CA ALA A 140 -2.54 7.54 -29.35
C ALA A 140 -2.92 8.56 -30.44
N HIS A 141 -2.24 9.71 -30.47
CA HIS A 141 -2.41 10.72 -31.50
C HIS A 141 -2.05 10.17 -32.89
N THR A 142 -0.90 9.51 -33.04
CA THR A 142 -0.51 8.88 -34.31
C THR A 142 -1.53 7.84 -34.78
N LYS A 143 -2.12 7.07 -33.85
CA LYS A 143 -3.19 6.12 -34.17
C LYS A 143 -4.45 6.80 -34.69
N GLU A 144 -4.79 7.96 -34.14
CA GLU A 144 -5.93 8.77 -34.57
C GLU A 144 -5.70 9.37 -35.96
N GLU A 145 -4.52 9.93 -36.22
CA GLU A 145 -4.12 10.45 -37.53
C GLU A 145 -4.19 9.38 -38.64
N LEU A 146 -3.85 8.13 -38.34
CA LEU A 146 -3.92 7.03 -39.30
C LEU A 146 -5.36 6.70 -39.75
N LYS A 147 -6.39 7.05 -38.96
CA LYS A 147 -7.79 6.83 -39.37
C LYS A 147 -8.19 7.71 -40.54
N GLY A 148 -7.60 8.91 -40.66
CA GLY A 148 -7.88 9.87 -41.72
C GLY A 148 -6.99 9.72 -42.96
N LYS A 149 -5.96 8.86 -42.91
CA LYS A 149 -4.98 8.72 -43.99
C LYS A 149 -5.38 7.64 -45.00
N GLU A 150 -5.42 8.00 -46.28
CA GLU A 150 -5.54 7.01 -47.36
C GLU A 150 -4.25 6.19 -47.45
N MET A 151 -4.42 4.87 -47.29
CA MET A 151 -3.35 3.88 -47.35
C MET A 151 -3.95 2.58 -47.90
N SER A 152 -3.12 1.71 -48.46
CA SER A 152 -3.60 0.38 -48.85
C SER A 152 -4.03 -0.41 -47.60
N PRO A 153 -4.99 -1.35 -47.73
CA PRO A 153 -5.49 -2.14 -46.61
C PRO A 153 -4.38 -2.91 -45.85
N ASP A 154 -3.38 -3.43 -46.58
CA ASP A 154 -2.29 -4.19 -45.98
C ASP A 154 -1.28 -3.30 -45.25
N GLU A 155 -0.97 -2.12 -45.79
CA GLU A 155 -0.13 -1.13 -45.09
C GLU A 155 -0.84 -0.61 -43.83
N ARG A 156 -2.15 -0.37 -43.90
CA ARG A 156 -2.96 0.04 -42.74
C ARG A 156 -2.94 -1.03 -41.65
N ARG A 157 -3.04 -2.32 -42.00
CA ARG A 157 -2.95 -3.42 -41.04
C ARG A 157 -1.57 -3.48 -40.37
N LYS A 158 -0.49 -3.42 -41.15
CA LYS A 158 0.89 -3.48 -40.63
C LYS A 158 1.21 -2.30 -39.70
N THR A 159 0.83 -1.08 -40.09
CA THR A 159 1.05 0.13 -39.29
C THR A 159 0.24 0.13 -37.99
N THR A 160 -1.04 -0.27 -38.06
CA THR A 160 -1.89 -0.40 -36.86
C THR A 160 -1.33 -1.45 -35.90
N PHE A 161 -0.90 -2.60 -36.43
CA PHE A 161 -0.28 -3.66 -35.62
C PHE A 161 1.01 -3.18 -34.93
N ALA A 162 1.87 -2.45 -35.64
CA ALA A 162 3.10 -1.89 -35.08
C ALA A 162 2.81 -0.90 -33.95
N ILE A 163 1.80 -0.04 -34.12
CA ILE A 163 1.35 0.92 -33.10
C ILE A 163 0.77 0.20 -31.89
N ASP A 164 -0.09 -0.81 -32.09
CA ASP A 164 -0.67 -1.58 -31.00
C ASP A 164 0.40 -2.36 -30.23
N HIS A 165 1.41 -2.89 -30.92
CA HIS A 165 2.56 -3.51 -30.29
C HIS A 165 3.35 -2.50 -29.44
N LYS A 166 3.63 -1.31 -29.99
CA LYS A 166 4.35 -0.26 -29.26
C LYS A 166 3.56 0.23 -28.04
N MET A 167 2.24 0.39 -28.18
CA MET A 167 1.35 0.75 -27.06
C MET A 167 1.37 -0.33 -25.96
N LYS A 168 1.28 -1.61 -26.33
CA LYS A 168 1.40 -2.73 -25.37
C LYS A 168 2.72 -2.72 -24.62
N GLN A 169 3.82 -2.39 -25.31
CA GLN A 169 5.14 -2.27 -24.69
C GLN A 169 5.17 -1.15 -23.66
N ILE A 170 4.64 0.04 -23.99
CA ILE A 170 4.58 1.17 -23.05
C ILE A 170 3.74 0.82 -21.82
N LEU A 171 2.59 0.16 -22.00
CA LEU A 171 1.74 -0.24 -20.87
C LEU A 171 2.46 -1.21 -19.92
N ARG A 172 3.26 -2.15 -20.45
CA ARG A 172 4.09 -3.04 -19.62
C ARG A 172 5.14 -2.25 -18.84
N GLN A 173 5.84 -1.34 -19.50
CA GLN A 173 6.84 -0.48 -18.85
C GLN A 173 6.20 0.43 -17.79
N HIS A 174 5.00 0.95 -18.06
CA HIS A 174 4.25 1.76 -17.09
C HIS A 174 3.89 0.95 -15.85
N GLN A 175 3.39 -0.28 -16.03
CA GLN A 175 3.11 -1.19 -14.92
C GLN A 175 4.38 -1.47 -14.07
N GLU A 176 5.52 -1.70 -14.71
CA GLU A 176 6.80 -1.89 -14.00
C GLU A 176 7.14 -0.64 -13.16
N VAL A 177 7.06 0.55 -13.75
CA VAL A 177 7.32 1.82 -13.05
C VAL A 177 6.32 2.06 -11.91
N GLU A 178 5.04 1.72 -12.06
CA GLU A 178 4.07 1.81 -10.96
C GLU A 178 4.45 0.93 -9.78
N THR A 179 4.94 -0.29 -10.05
CA THR A 179 5.42 -1.17 -8.98
C THR A 179 6.67 -0.61 -8.28
N GLU A 180 7.58 0.02 -9.04
CA GLU A 180 8.77 0.69 -8.51
C GLU A 180 8.39 1.91 -7.64
N ILE A 181 7.47 2.74 -8.11
CA ILE A 181 6.96 3.89 -7.35
C ILE A 181 6.29 3.43 -6.05
N LYS A 182 5.48 2.37 -6.11
CA LYS A 182 4.79 1.82 -4.94
C LYS A 182 5.78 1.27 -3.91
N SER A 183 6.83 0.58 -4.34
CA SER A 183 7.86 0.05 -3.44
C SER A 183 8.70 1.17 -2.81
N ALA A 184 9.12 2.17 -3.60
CA ALA A 184 9.85 3.34 -3.10
C ALA A 184 9.02 4.17 -2.11
N LYS A 185 7.72 4.37 -2.37
CA LYS A 185 6.79 5.01 -1.43
C LYS A 185 6.68 4.24 -0.11
N ARG A 186 6.63 2.91 -0.17
CA ARG A 186 6.57 2.08 1.04
C ARG A 186 7.85 2.20 1.87
N LEU A 187 9.03 2.16 1.23
CA LEU A 187 10.32 2.32 1.91
C LEU A 187 10.44 3.70 2.56
N THR A 188 10.13 4.76 1.82
CA THR A 188 10.16 6.14 2.36
C THR A 188 9.18 6.32 3.53
N ALA A 189 7.98 5.71 3.48
CA ALA A 189 7.03 5.74 4.60
C ALA A 189 7.58 5.01 5.84
N MET A 190 8.16 3.82 5.68
CA MET A 190 8.76 3.07 6.79
C MET A 190 9.87 3.87 7.49
N HIS A 191 10.77 4.51 6.73
CA HIS A 191 11.85 5.31 7.33
C HIS A 191 11.36 6.61 7.99
N LYS A 192 10.22 7.17 7.56
CA LYS A 192 9.60 8.34 8.21
C LYS A 192 8.97 7.97 9.55
N VAL A 193 8.31 6.82 9.65
CA VAL A 193 7.74 6.31 10.90
C VAL A 193 8.82 5.95 11.92
N SER A 194 9.99 5.47 11.50
CA SER A 194 11.13 5.22 12.40
C SER A 194 11.78 6.49 13.02
N ARG A 195 11.36 7.69 12.62
CA ARG A 195 11.88 8.97 13.16
C ARG A 195 10.94 9.66 14.15
N THR A 196 9.70 9.21 14.28
CA THR A 196 8.72 9.66 15.29
C THR A 196 8.74 8.72 16.48
#